data_AF-A0A316EFH6-F1
#
_entry.id   AF-A0A316EFH6-F1
#
_cell.length_a   1.000
_cell.length_b   1.000
_cell.length_c   1.000
_cell.angle_alpha   90.00
_cell.angle_beta   90.00
_cell.angle_gamma   90.00
#
_symmetry.space_group_name_H-M   'P 1'
#
loop_
_entity.id
_entity.type
_entity.pdbx_description
1 polymer ?
#
loop_
_entity_poly.entity_id
_entity_poly.type
_entity_poly.pdbx_seq_one_letter_code
_entity_poly.pdbx_strand_id
1 'polypeptide(L)'
;MKTILLGLLITLTLISCQSNNNDFDNYFSKSQQDSLLTNIVTYLYLPAPEATNTTKFQPQFRGFYAKNTPNFKLQKYYQAENGWNYFFLIRPVGSSSAFKRGVLGKFKLAPNSFMPTAFEEVANTPHLAEEVVKERGNYLFQELIKNGNLDKQTPMKQYIEWPDEHLAYDRKTNQWITIKPY
;
A
#
# COMPACT_ATOMS: atom_id res chain seq x y z
N MET A 1 -21.33 51.29 -41.43
CA MET A 1 -20.08 50.54 -41.72
C MET A 1 -19.35 50.37 -40.40
N LYS A 2 -19.42 49.20 -39.73
CA LYS A 2 -18.37 48.15 -39.70
C LYS A 2 -16.96 48.78 -39.63
N THR A 3 -16.16 48.64 -38.57
CA THR A 3 -15.73 47.38 -37.93
C THR A 3 -15.22 47.55 -36.49
N ILE A 4 -15.45 46.48 -35.73
CA ILE A 4 -14.97 46.05 -34.41
C ILE A 4 -13.45 46.19 -34.22
N LEU A 5 -13.00 46.47 -32.99
CA LEU A 5 -11.88 45.73 -32.39
C LEU A 5 -12.04 45.69 -30.86
N LEU A 6 -12.51 44.55 -30.37
CA LEU A 6 -12.65 44.19 -28.96
C LEU A 6 -11.33 43.52 -28.52
N GLY A 7 -10.56 44.17 -27.67
CA GLY A 7 -9.33 43.61 -27.10
C GLY A 7 -9.66 42.63 -25.98
N LEU A 8 -9.73 41.33 -26.31
CA LEU A 8 -9.94 40.25 -25.34
C LEU A 8 -8.59 39.89 -24.69
N LEU A 9 -8.42 40.28 -23.43
CA LEU A 9 -7.29 39.90 -22.59
C LEU A 9 -7.48 38.43 -22.17
N ILE A 10 -6.82 37.51 -22.89
CA ILE A 10 -6.82 36.08 -22.57
C ILE A 10 -5.84 35.86 -21.41
N THR A 11 -6.38 35.74 -20.20
CA THR A 11 -5.67 35.21 -19.03
C THR A 11 -5.52 33.70 -19.20
N LEU A 12 -4.36 33.28 -19.70
CA LEU A 12 -3.93 31.88 -19.68
C LEU A 12 -3.69 31.47 -18.22
N THR A 13 -4.71 30.90 -17.57
CA THR A 13 -4.52 30.18 -16.32
C THR A 13 -3.78 28.88 -16.63
N LEU A 14 -2.47 28.91 -16.44
CA LEU A 14 -1.64 27.72 -16.37
C LEU A 14 -2.06 26.93 -15.13
N ILE A 15 -3.04 26.04 -15.29
CA ILE A 15 -3.30 24.98 -14.33
C ILE A 15 -2.09 24.04 -14.43
N SER A 16 -1.12 24.27 -13.56
CA SER A 16 -0.04 23.35 -13.31
C SER A 16 -0.66 22.02 -12.84
N CYS A 17 -0.64 21.01 -13.71
CA CYS A 17 -0.80 19.63 -13.31
C CYS A 17 0.35 19.31 -12.34
N GLN A 18 0.12 19.46 -11.04
CA GLN A 18 0.95 18.79 -10.05
C GLN A 18 0.75 17.29 -10.29
N SER A 19 1.74 16.63 -10.88
CA SER A 19 1.79 15.17 -10.81
C SER A 19 1.84 14.83 -9.33
N ASN A 20 0.76 14.25 -8.78
CA ASN A 20 0.74 13.78 -7.40
C ASN A 20 1.79 12.68 -7.26
N ASN A 21 3.01 13.08 -6.91
CA ASN A 21 4.10 12.15 -6.79
C ASN A 21 4.01 11.45 -5.43
N ASN A 22 3.25 10.35 -5.41
CA ASN A 22 3.04 9.48 -4.25
C ASN A 22 4.29 8.61 -3.94
N ASP A 23 5.46 9.16 -4.17
CA ASP A 23 6.74 8.52 -3.88
C ASP A 23 7.08 8.72 -2.40
N PHE A 24 7.52 7.65 -1.77
CA PHE A 24 7.74 7.58 -0.33
C PHE A 24 8.76 8.59 0.20
N ASP A 25 9.73 8.95 -0.64
CA ASP A 25 10.80 9.90 -0.35
C ASP A 25 10.31 11.32 -0.05
N ASN A 26 9.08 11.65 -0.45
CA ASN A 26 8.50 12.96 -0.22
C ASN A 26 7.98 13.16 1.22
N TYR A 27 7.84 12.07 2.00
CA TYR A 27 7.18 12.10 3.31
C TYR A 27 8.11 11.90 4.50
N PHE A 28 9.21 11.15 4.32
CA PHE A 28 10.03 10.69 5.44
C PHE A 28 11.52 10.68 5.09
N SER A 29 12.36 10.96 6.09
CA SER A 29 13.80 10.73 5.99
C SER A 29 14.11 9.24 5.88
N LYS A 30 15.29 8.87 5.37
CA LYS A 30 15.65 7.47 5.16
C LYS A 30 15.53 6.59 6.42
N SER A 31 15.93 7.10 7.58
CA SER A 31 15.80 6.37 8.85
C SER A 31 14.34 6.15 9.26
N GLN A 32 13.48 7.14 9.00
CA GLN A 32 12.04 7.05 9.27
C GLN A 32 11.37 6.06 8.31
N GLN A 33 11.75 6.09 7.04
CA GLN A 33 11.35 5.15 6.01
C GLN A 33 11.67 3.70 6.40
N ASP A 34 12.93 3.43 6.80
CA ASP A 34 13.37 2.10 7.20
C ASP A 34 12.62 1.62 8.45
N SER A 35 12.35 2.54 9.37
CA SER A 35 11.57 2.25 10.58
C SER A 35 10.12 1.87 10.26
N LEU A 36 9.45 2.66 9.41
CA LEU A 36 8.08 2.40 8.99
C LEU A 36 7.97 1.12 8.15
N LEU A 37 8.87 0.91 7.19
CA LEU A 37 8.91 -0.30 6.37
C LEU A 37 9.10 -1.54 7.25
N THR A 38 9.99 -1.50 8.24
CA THR A 38 10.16 -2.61 9.20
C THR A 38 8.85 -2.92 9.94
N ASN A 39 8.12 -1.88 10.36
CA ASN A 39 6.85 -2.07 11.05
C ASN A 39 5.77 -2.66 10.12
N ILE A 40 5.65 -2.16 8.89
CA ILE A 40 4.75 -2.72 7.86
C ILE A 40 5.10 -4.19 7.59
N VAL A 41 6.38 -4.50 7.37
CA VAL A 41 6.85 -5.89 7.15
C VAL A 41 6.51 -6.80 8.33
N THR A 42 6.54 -6.30 9.56
CA THR A 42 6.14 -7.07 10.75
C THR A 42 4.65 -7.48 10.69
N TYR A 43 3.77 -6.64 10.14
CA TYR A 43 2.38 -7.03 9.88
C TYR A 43 2.26 -8.08 8.78
N LEU A 44 2.96 -7.85 7.66
CA LEU A 44 2.78 -8.62 6.41
C LEU A 44 3.50 -9.97 6.39
N TYR A 45 4.63 -10.11 7.08
CA TYR A 45 5.51 -11.27 6.95
C TYR A 45 5.19 -12.35 7.98
N LEU A 46 5.72 -13.55 7.73
CA LEU A 46 5.65 -14.65 8.68
C LEU A 46 6.30 -14.25 10.01
N PRO A 47 5.76 -14.71 11.16
CA PRO A 47 6.39 -14.47 12.45
C PRO A 47 7.85 -14.93 12.46
N ALA A 48 8.73 -14.14 13.07
CA ALA A 48 10.09 -14.55 13.38
C ALA A 48 10.11 -15.92 14.09
N PRO A 49 11.21 -16.70 13.99
CA PRO A 49 11.37 -17.90 14.80
C PRO A 49 11.03 -17.62 16.27
N GLU A 50 10.24 -18.50 16.89
CA GLU A 50 9.75 -18.39 18.27
C GLU A 50 8.73 -17.26 18.54
N ALA A 51 8.42 -16.43 17.55
CA ALA A 51 7.33 -15.46 17.63
C ALA A 51 5.99 -16.09 17.23
N THR A 52 4.91 -15.50 17.74
CA THR A 52 3.53 -15.74 17.31
C THR A 52 2.98 -14.47 16.66
N ASN A 53 1.77 -14.53 16.12
CA ASN A 53 1.09 -13.35 15.58
C ASN A 53 0.83 -12.26 16.65
N THR A 54 0.79 -12.64 17.94
CA THR A 54 0.61 -11.70 19.05
C THR A 54 1.93 -11.18 19.61
N THR A 55 3.02 -11.95 19.52
CA THR A 55 4.33 -11.56 20.08
C THR A 55 5.29 -10.97 19.05
N LYS A 56 5.01 -11.07 17.74
CA LYS A 56 5.90 -10.61 16.66
C LYS A 56 6.33 -9.14 16.72
N PHE A 57 5.59 -8.29 17.42
CA PHE A 57 5.93 -6.88 17.59
C PHE A 57 6.85 -6.59 18.77
N GLN A 58 7.23 -7.61 19.56
CA GLN A 58 8.14 -7.41 20.67
C GLN A 58 9.56 -7.03 20.17
N PRO A 59 10.30 -6.17 20.90
CA PRO A 59 11.54 -5.58 20.40
C PRO A 59 12.61 -6.58 19.95
N GLN A 60 12.71 -7.74 20.62
CA GLN A 60 13.71 -8.77 20.29
C GLN A 60 13.55 -9.35 18.89
N PHE A 61 12.33 -9.32 18.32
CA PHE A 61 12.08 -9.82 16.96
C PHE A 61 12.29 -8.77 15.88
N ARG A 62 12.47 -7.49 16.24
CA ARG A 62 12.63 -6.39 15.26
C ARG A 62 13.78 -6.64 14.28
N GLY A 63 14.90 -7.18 14.77
CA GLY A 63 16.07 -7.48 13.95
C GLY A 63 15.76 -8.46 12.81
N PHE A 64 14.89 -9.44 13.05
CA PHE A 64 14.44 -10.38 12.03
C PHE A 64 13.71 -9.66 10.88
N TYR A 65 12.74 -8.80 11.20
CA TYR A 65 11.97 -8.07 10.18
C TYR A 65 12.84 -7.05 9.45
N ALA A 66 13.67 -6.30 10.18
CA ALA A 66 14.59 -5.31 9.61
C ALA A 66 15.52 -5.97 8.57
N LYS A 67 16.10 -7.13 8.89
CA LYS A 67 16.94 -7.92 7.99
C LYS A 67 16.20 -8.38 6.72
N ASN A 68 14.88 -8.57 6.80
CA ASN A 68 14.06 -9.03 5.68
C ASN A 68 13.47 -7.89 4.84
N THR A 69 13.53 -6.63 5.29
CA THR A 69 13.01 -5.48 4.53
C THR A 69 13.55 -5.35 3.09
N PRO A 70 14.79 -5.74 2.73
CA PRO A 70 15.26 -5.66 1.34
C PRO A 70 14.45 -6.50 0.35
N ASN A 71 13.69 -7.49 0.85
CA ASN A 71 12.79 -8.29 0.01
C ASN A 71 11.47 -7.59 -0.30
N PHE A 72 11.19 -6.45 0.33
CA PHE A 72 9.94 -5.71 0.20
C PHE A 72 10.20 -4.37 -0.44
N LYS A 73 9.43 -4.04 -1.47
CA LYS A 73 9.54 -2.77 -2.20
C LYS A 73 8.28 -1.96 -1.96
N LEU A 74 8.34 -0.96 -1.08
CA LEU A 74 7.25 0.01 -0.94
C LEU A 74 7.23 0.88 -2.20
N GLN A 75 6.27 0.63 -3.09
CA GLN A 75 6.20 1.28 -4.41
C GLN A 75 5.50 2.62 -4.36
N LYS A 76 4.41 2.71 -3.59
CA LYS A 76 3.64 3.95 -3.44
C LYS A 76 3.20 4.15 -2.02
N TYR A 77 3.12 5.42 -1.63
CA TYR A 77 2.69 5.85 -0.32
C TYR A 77 1.94 7.17 -0.43
N TYR A 78 0.84 7.29 0.32
CA TYR A 78 0.04 8.51 0.35
C TYR A 78 -0.50 8.76 1.76
N GLN A 79 -0.24 9.95 2.30
CA GLN A 79 -0.81 10.42 3.56
C GLN A 79 -2.01 11.33 3.27
N ALA A 80 -3.20 10.88 3.65
CA ALA A 80 -4.43 11.65 3.52
C ALA A 80 -4.63 12.61 4.71
N GLU A 81 -5.35 13.70 4.46
CA GLU A 81 -5.63 14.74 5.48
C GLU A 81 -6.41 14.21 6.70
N ASN A 82 -7.19 13.15 6.51
CA ASN A 82 -7.96 12.49 7.58
C ASN A 82 -7.10 11.55 8.48
N GLY A 83 -5.78 11.55 8.29
CA GLY A 83 -4.80 10.78 9.06
C GLY A 83 -4.63 9.33 8.60
N TRP A 84 -5.33 8.89 7.55
CA TRP A 84 -5.05 7.61 6.92
C TRP A 84 -3.80 7.68 6.05
N ASN A 85 -3.02 6.61 6.10
CA ASN A 85 -1.84 6.40 5.27
C ASN A 85 -2.12 5.18 4.42
N TYR A 86 -1.98 5.32 3.12
CA TYR A 86 -2.20 4.28 2.13
C TYR A 86 -0.86 3.81 1.59
N PHE A 87 -0.72 2.51 1.38
CA PHE A 87 0.49 1.94 0.81
C PHE A 87 0.19 0.95 -0.31
N PHE A 88 1.12 0.86 -1.25
CA PHE A 88 1.25 -0.26 -2.17
C PHE A 88 2.68 -0.79 -2.07
N LEU A 89 2.80 -2.06 -1.70
CA LEU A 89 4.06 -2.74 -1.48
C LEU A 89 4.15 -4.00 -2.34
N ILE A 90 5.32 -4.30 -2.86
CA ILE A 90 5.61 -5.55 -3.58
C ILE A 90 6.47 -6.46 -2.71
N ARG A 91 6.09 -7.74 -2.60
CA ARG A 91 6.83 -8.78 -1.86
C ARG A 91 7.07 -10.05 -2.69
N PRO A 92 8.06 -10.89 -2.35
CA PRO A 92 8.25 -12.18 -2.99
C PRO A 92 7.11 -13.16 -2.70
N VAL A 93 6.99 -14.15 -3.58
CA VAL A 93 6.10 -15.31 -3.42
C VAL A 93 6.96 -16.55 -3.20
N GLY A 94 6.97 -17.07 -1.97
CA GLY A 94 7.85 -18.18 -1.60
C GLY A 94 9.31 -17.89 -1.96
N SER A 95 10.00 -18.89 -2.51
CA SER A 95 11.38 -18.76 -3.00
C SER A 95 11.49 -18.33 -4.47
N SER A 96 10.36 -18.03 -5.14
CA SER A 96 10.37 -17.70 -6.57
C SER A 96 10.94 -16.31 -6.85
N SER A 97 11.92 -16.24 -7.74
CA SER A 97 12.38 -14.97 -8.31
C SER A 97 11.42 -14.44 -9.39
N ALA A 98 10.69 -15.32 -10.07
CA ALA A 98 9.84 -15.00 -11.22
C ALA A 98 8.53 -14.31 -10.86
N PHE A 99 7.94 -14.68 -9.71
CA PHE A 99 6.64 -14.14 -9.29
C PHE A 99 6.75 -13.28 -8.04
N LYS A 100 5.95 -12.21 -8.03
CA LYS A 100 5.76 -11.29 -6.92
C LYS A 100 4.27 -11.15 -6.63
N ARG A 101 3.99 -10.56 -5.46
CA ARG A 101 2.65 -10.18 -5.04
C ARG A 101 2.64 -8.71 -4.63
N GLY A 102 1.64 -7.99 -5.11
CA GLY A 102 1.32 -6.65 -4.65
C GLY A 102 0.39 -6.72 -3.45
N VAL A 103 0.67 -5.89 -2.45
CA VAL A 103 -0.11 -5.73 -1.22
C VAL A 103 -0.54 -4.27 -1.16
N LEU A 104 -1.84 -4.03 -1.17
CA LEU A 104 -2.43 -2.72 -0.97
C LEU A 104 -3.06 -2.65 0.40
N GLY A 105 -2.85 -1.56 1.11
CA GLY A 105 -3.38 -1.42 2.45
C GLY A 105 -3.41 0.00 2.95
N LYS A 106 -3.87 0.12 4.18
CA LYS A 106 -3.93 1.40 4.89
C LYS A 106 -3.74 1.23 6.38
N PHE A 107 -3.32 2.31 7.03
CA PHE A 107 -3.15 2.38 8.48
C PHE A 107 -3.18 3.83 8.96
N LYS A 108 -3.32 4.02 10.26
CA LYS A 108 -3.01 5.28 10.94
C LYS A 108 -1.66 5.17 11.65
N LEU A 109 -0.96 6.28 11.83
CA LEU A 109 0.25 6.29 12.66
C LEU A 109 -0.11 6.57 14.12
N ALA A 110 0.54 5.85 15.04
CA ALA A 110 0.50 6.20 16.45
C ALA A 110 1.15 7.59 16.64
N PRO A 111 0.67 8.43 17.60
CA PRO A 111 1.24 9.74 17.85
C PRO A 111 2.75 9.67 18.10
N ASN A 112 3.52 10.54 17.44
CA ASN A 112 4.98 10.64 17.57
C ASN A 112 5.73 9.32 17.32
N SER A 113 5.17 8.43 16.50
CA SER A 113 5.72 7.11 16.24
C SER A 113 5.51 6.69 14.79
N PHE A 114 6.41 5.83 14.29
CA PHE A 114 6.26 5.17 12.98
C PHE A 114 5.50 3.85 13.08
N MET A 115 4.88 3.56 14.22
CA MET A 115 4.12 2.34 14.44
C MET A 115 2.72 2.47 13.81
N PRO A 116 2.37 1.63 12.83
CA PRO A 116 1.01 1.55 12.32
C PRO A 116 0.01 1.14 13.41
N THR A 117 -1.20 1.67 13.29
CA THR A 117 -2.40 1.36 14.08
C THR A 117 -3.58 1.26 13.12
N ALA A 118 -4.63 0.53 13.50
CA ALA A 118 -5.75 0.24 12.60
C ALA A 118 -5.27 -0.26 11.21
N PHE A 119 -4.28 -1.16 11.23
CA PHE A 119 -3.64 -1.67 10.02
C PHE A 119 -4.60 -2.58 9.26
N GLU A 120 -4.61 -2.46 7.94
CA GLU A 120 -5.44 -3.27 7.06
C GLU A 120 -4.68 -3.58 5.77
N GLU A 121 -4.52 -4.87 5.44
CA GLU A 121 -4.33 -5.26 4.04
C GLU A 121 -5.70 -5.24 3.37
N VAL A 122 -5.89 -4.27 2.47
CA VAL A 122 -7.16 -4.09 1.75
C VAL A 122 -7.27 -5.09 0.61
N ALA A 123 -6.16 -5.33 -0.11
CA ALA A 123 -6.14 -6.28 -1.22
C ALA A 123 -4.74 -6.84 -1.48
N ASN A 124 -4.71 -8.07 -2.00
CA ASN A 124 -3.52 -8.69 -2.58
C ASN A 124 -3.74 -9.01 -4.06
N THR A 125 -2.75 -8.70 -4.90
CA THR A 125 -2.77 -9.11 -6.31
C THR A 125 -2.50 -10.61 -6.44
N PRO A 126 -2.83 -11.25 -7.59
CA PRO A 126 -2.31 -12.57 -7.91
C PRO A 126 -0.78 -12.64 -7.92
N HIS A 127 -0.25 -13.85 -7.96
CA HIS A 127 1.16 -14.10 -8.26
C HIS A 127 1.46 -13.74 -9.72
N LEU A 128 2.23 -12.68 -9.93
CA LEU A 128 2.46 -12.11 -11.26
C LEU A 128 3.93 -11.73 -11.44
N ALA A 129 4.36 -11.53 -12.69
CA ALA A 129 5.65 -10.89 -12.98
C ALA A 129 5.69 -9.49 -12.36
N GLU A 130 6.87 -9.05 -11.88
CA GLU A 130 7.00 -7.81 -11.11
C GLU A 130 6.43 -6.58 -11.85
N GLU A 131 6.68 -6.46 -13.15
CA GLU A 131 6.18 -5.33 -13.95
C GLU A 131 4.65 -5.31 -14.04
N VAL A 132 4.02 -6.48 -14.13
CA VAL A 132 2.54 -6.59 -14.11
C VAL A 132 2.00 -6.24 -12.72
N VAL A 133 2.70 -6.63 -11.65
CA VAL A 133 2.34 -6.21 -10.28
C VAL A 133 2.41 -4.70 -10.14
N LYS A 134 3.45 -4.04 -10.66
CA LYS A 134 3.59 -2.58 -10.64
C LYS A 134 2.44 -1.89 -11.37
N GLU A 135 2.14 -2.32 -12.59
CA GLU A 135 1.05 -1.76 -13.39
C GLU A 135 -0.30 -1.89 -12.69
N ARG A 136 -0.69 -3.11 -12.33
CA ARG A 136 -1.99 -3.39 -11.71
C ARG A 136 -2.09 -2.79 -10.32
N GLY A 137 -1.03 -2.90 -9.52
CA GLY A 137 -0.97 -2.32 -8.19
C GLY A 137 -1.04 -0.81 -8.20
N ASN A 138 -0.44 -0.12 -9.18
CA ASN A 138 -0.58 1.33 -9.33
C ASN A 138 -2.02 1.74 -9.63
N TYR A 139 -2.71 1.04 -10.55
CA TYR A 139 -4.13 1.28 -10.81
C TYR A 139 -4.97 1.10 -9.55
N LEU A 140 -4.80 -0.03 -8.85
CA LEU A 140 -5.51 -0.31 -7.61
C LEU A 140 -5.19 0.73 -6.53
N PHE A 141 -3.94 1.20 -6.44
CA PHE A 141 -3.55 2.19 -5.46
C PHE A 141 -4.29 3.52 -5.68
N GLN A 142 -4.41 3.96 -6.95
CA GLN A 142 -5.19 5.16 -7.29
C GLN A 142 -6.67 5.02 -6.93
N GLU A 143 -7.27 3.86 -7.18
CA GLU A 143 -8.66 3.60 -6.81
C GLU A 143 -8.84 3.53 -5.29
N LEU A 144 -7.87 2.97 -4.57
CA LEU A 144 -7.89 2.89 -3.11
C LEU A 144 -7.80 4.28 -2.46
N ILE A 145 -6.90 5.15 -2.90
CA ILE A 145 -6.80 6.52 -2.34
C ILE A 145 -8.06 7.34 -2.65
N LYS A 146 -8.66 7.12 -3.82
CA LYS A 146 -9.84 7.86 -4.28
C LYS A 146 -11.10 7.47 -3.52
N ASN A 147 -11.31 6.18 -3.29
CA ASN A 147 -12.56 5.66 -2.73
C ASN A 147 -12.44 5.24 -1.26
N GLY A 148 -11.21 5.09 -0.74
CA GLY A 148 -10.93 4.56 0.59
C GLY A 148 -11.13 3.04 0.73
N ASN A 149 -11.56 2.37 -0.34
CA ASN A 149 -11.78 0.92 -0.46
C ASN A 149 -11.56 0.47 -1.92
N LEU A 150 -11.66 -0.84 -2.17
CA LEU A 150 -11.52 -1.46 -3.50
C LEU A 150 -12.74 -2.32 -3.89
N ASP A 151 -13.92 -2.06 -3.33
CA ASP A 151 -15.08 -2.94 -3.46
C ASP A 151 -15.50 -3.12 -4.93
N LYS A 152 -15.34 -2.07 -5.74
CA LYS A 152 -15.61 -2.10 -7.20
C LYS A 152 -14.59 -2.94 -7.97
N GLN A 153 -13.36 -3.07 -7.46
CA GLN A 153 -12.26 -3.78 -8.09
C GLN A 153 -12.14 -5.22 -7.59
N THR A 154 -12.70 -5.57 -6.42
CA THR A 154 -12.70 -6.93 -5.87
C THR A 154 -13.16 -8.03 -6.85
N PRO A 155 -14.17 -7.80 -7.72
CA PRO A 155 -14.55 -8.78 -8.74
C PRO A 155 -13.52 -8.99 -9.86
N MET A 156 -12.56 -8.08 -10.03
CA MET A 156 -11.54 -8.15 -11.10
C MET A 156 -10.44 -9.14 -10.70
N LYS A 157 -10.67 -10.45 -10.85
CA LYS A 157 -9.76 -11.51 -10.36
C LYS A 157 -8.37 -11.51 -10.99
N GLN A 158 -8.20 -10.88 -12.16
CA GLN A 158 -6.89 -10.63 -12.74
C GLN A 158 -6.11 -9.52 -11.99
N TYR A 159 -6.77 -8.65 -11.25
CA TYR A 159 -6.15 -7.59 -10.43
C TYR A 159 -6.06 -7.95 -8.95
N ILE A 160 -7.12 -8.56 -8.40
CA ILE A 160 -7.25 -8.86 -6.96
C ILE A 160 -7.50 -10.35 -6.78
N GLU A 161 -6.60 -11.01 -6.04
CA GLU A 161 -6.80 -12.39 -5.58
C GLU A 161 -7.53 -12.40 -4.24
N TRP A 162 -7.07 -11.59 -3.27
CA TRP A 162 -7.70 -11.47 -1.95
C TRP A 162 -8.12 -10.03 -1.69
N PRO A 163 -9.30 -9.78 -1.11
CA PRO A 163 -10.27 -10.77 -0.61
C PRO A 163 -11.00 -11.57 -1.70
N ASP A 164 -11.56 -12.70 -1.32
CA ASP A 164 -12.47 -13.52 -2.14
C ASP A 164 -13.61 -14.12 -1.29
N GLU A 165 -14.35 -15.09 -1.83
CA GLU A 165 -15.46 -15.73 -1.12
C GLU A 165 -15.02 -16.64 0.05
N HIS A 166 -13.73 -17.00 0.10
CA HIS A 166 -13.13 -17.88 1.10
C HIS A 166 -12.25 -17.14 2.10
N LEU A 167 -11.62 -16.02 1.71
CA LEU A 167 -10.69 -15.24 2.52
C LEU A 167 -11.16 -13.80 2.73
N ALA A 168 -11.13 -13.38 3.99
CA ALA A 168 -11.30 -11.99 4.40
C ALA A 168 -10.17 -11.55 5.34
N TYR A 169 -9.86 -10.26 5.35
CA TYR A 169 -8.91 -9.69 6.29
C TYR A 169 -9.59 -9.39 7.63
N ASP A 170 -9.13 -10.03 8.70
CA ASP A 170 -9.55 -9.72 10.07
C ASP A 170 -8.67 -8.61 10.66
N ARG A 171 -9.28 -7.44 10.84
CA ARG A 171 -8.65 -6.26 11.43
C ARG A 171 -8.34 -6.40 12.93
N LYS A 172 -8.94 -7.37 13.62
CA LYS A 172 -8.66 -7.60 15.05
C LYS A 172 -7.33 -8.34 15.23
N THR A 173 -7.11 -9.37 14.42
CA THR A 173 -5.89 -10.18 14.45
C THR A 173 -4.82 -9.69 13.47
N ASN A 174 -5.19 -8.80 12.54
CA ASN A 174 -4.37 -8.32 11.42
C ASN A 174 -3.92 -9.45 10.49
N GLN A 175 -4.84 -10.35 10.15
CA GLN A 175 -4.56 -11.54 9.34
C GLN A 175 -5.63 -11.80 8.29
N TRP A 176 -5.24 -12.47 7.21
CA TRP A 176 -6.19 -13.13 6.32
C TRP A 176 -6.71 -14.40 7.00
N ILE A 177 -8.04 -14.53 7.12
CA ILE A 177 -8.71 -15.68 7.72
C ILE A 177 -9.62 -16.34 6.70
N THR A 178 -9.73 -17.67 6.79
CA THR A 178 -10.71 -18.43 6.01
C THR A 178 -12.09 -18.24 6.62
N ILE A 179 -13.00 -17.64 5.86
CA ILE A 179 -14.42 -17.43 6.22
C ILE A 179 -15.33 -18.50 5.62
N LYS A 180 -14.86 -19.21 4.60
CA LYS A 180 -15.57 -20.33 3.97
C LYS A 180 -14.55 -21.39 3.52
N PRO A 181 -14.72 -22.68 3.85
CA PRO A 181 -13.83 -23.75 3.38
C PRO A 181 -13.71 -23.77 1.85
N TYR A 182 -12.53 -24.13 1.35
CA TYR A 182 -12.29 -24.42 -0.06
C TYR A 182 -12.91 -25.76 -0.47
#